data_AF-A0A1A8G4Y3-F1
#
_entry.id   AF-A0A1A8G4Y3-F1
#
_cell.length_a   1.000
_cell.length_b   1.000
_cell.length_c   1.000
_cell.angle_alpha   90.00
_cell.angle_beta   90.00
_cell.angle_gamma   90.00
#
_symmetry.space_group_name_H-M   'P 1'
#
loop_
_entity.id
_entity.type
_entity.pdbx_description
1 polymer ?
#
loop_
_entity_poly.entity_id
_entity_poly.type
_entity_poly.pdbx_seq_one_letter_code
_entity_poly.pdbx_strand_id
1 'polypeptide(L)' 'METNYRETLQADFDAFDLSEELGFILEEPLTHLPDYYRVWLDLANNLTHLIESRKLRDRVHKMPVLSPHLLSN' A
#
# COMPACT_ATOMS: atom_id res chain seq x y z
N MET A 1 -26.97 -5.08 28.50
CA MET A 1 -27.40 -5.27 27.09
C MET A 1 -26.49 -4.52 26.14
N GLU A 2 -26.18 -3.24 26.40
CA GLU A 2 -25.30 -2.39 25.56
C GLU A 2 -23.87 -2.90 25.38
N THR A 3 -23.26 -3.49 26.42
CA THR A 3 -21.88 -4.00 26.38
C THR A 3 -21.70 -5.11 25.34
N ASN A 4 -22.69 -5.99 25.19
CA ASN A 4 -22.67 -7.11 24.24
C ASN A 4 -22.69 -6.62 22.77
N TYR A 5 -23.45 -5.56 22.48
CA TYR A 5 -23.49 -4.98 21.14
C TYR A 5 -22.17 -4.32 20.75
N ARG A 6 -21.50 -3.63 21.68
CA ARG A 6 -20.20 -3.00 21.39
C ARG A 6 -19.10 -4.04 21.18
N GLU A 7 -19.11 -5.11 21.98
CA GLU A 7 -18.17 -6.23 21.81
C GLU A 7 -18.37 -6.96 20.47
N THR A 8 -19.64 -7.16 20.07
CA THR A 8 -19.96 -7.75 18.75
C THR A 8 -19.49 -6.85 17.60
N LEU A 9 -19.71 -5.54 17.72
CA LEU A 9 -19.31 -4.57 16.69
C LEU A 9 -17.78 -4.46 16.57
N GLN A 10 -17.06 -4.52 17.70
CA GLN A 10 -15.59 -4.54 17.68
C GLN A 10 -15.06 -5.81 16.99
N ALA A 11 -15.66 -6.97 17.27
CA ALA A 11 -15.28 -8.21 16.60
C ALA A 11 -15.52 -8.14 15.08
N ASP A 12 -16.60 -7.48 14.64
CA ASP A 12 -16.83 -7.23 13.22
C ASP A 12 -15.76 -6.29 12.64
N PHE A 13 -15.41 -5.21 13.35
CA PHE A 13 -14.35 -4.30 12.90
C PHE A 13 -13.01 -5.02 12.73
N ASP A 14 -12.62 -5.84 13.69
CA ASP A 14 -11.39 -6.62 13.62
C ASP A 14 -11.45 -7.67 12.49
N ALA A 15 -12.61 -8.29 12.26
CA ALA A 15 -12.79 -9.30 11.21
C ALA A 15 -12.77 -8.74 9.79
N PHE A 16 -13.09 -7.46 9.63
CA PHE A 16 -13.17 -6.78 8.33
C PHE A 16 -12.06 -5.72 8.13
N ASP A 17 -11.05 -5.70 9.00
CA ASP A 17 -9.95 -4.71 8.98
C ASP A 17 -10.47 -3.26 8.91
N LEU A 18 -11.47 -2.97 9.74
CA LEU A 18 -12.15 -1.69 9.81
C LEU A 18 -11.67 -0.89 11.02
N SER A 19 -11.19 0.31 10.77
CA SER A 19 -10.99 1.31 11.82
C SER A 19 -12.33 1.87 12.28
N GLU A 20 -12.53 2.01 13.60
CA GLU A 20 -13.70 2.72 14.14
C GLU A 20 -13.68 4.21 13.73
N GLU A 21 -12.50 4.81 13.58
CA GLU A 21 -12.33 6.23 13.26
C GLU A 21 -12.29 6.49 11.75
N LEU A 22 -11.50 5.69 11.01
CA LEU A 22 -11.22 5.92 9.59
C LEU A 22 -11.95 4.96 8.64
N GLY A 23 -12.70 3.99 9.18
CA GLY A 23 -13.38 2.98 8.39
C GLY A 23 -12.40 2.12 7.60
N PHE A 24 -12.60 2.01 6.28
CA PHE A 24 -11.77 1.18 5.40
C PHE A 24 -10.45 1.85 4.98
N ILE A 25 -10.16 3.05 5.47
CA ILE A 25 -8.88 3.71 5.19
C ILE A 25 -7.81 3.04 6.03
N LEU A 26 -6.73 2.61 5.39
CA LEU A 26 -5.55 2.08 6.08
C LEU A 26 -4.95 3.16 6.98
N GLU A 27 -4.89 2.88 8.27
CA GLU A 27 -4.18 3.71 9.24
C GLU A 27 -2.67 3.66 8.98
N GLU A 28 -2.02 4.83 9.05
CA GLU A 28 -0.56 4.98 8.93
C GLU A 28 0.06 4.21 7.75
N PRO A 29 -0.37 4.48 6.50
CA PRO A 29 0.10 3.74 5.35
C PRO A 29 1.61 3.90 5.17
N LEU A 30 2.29 2.79 4.90
CA LEU A 30 3.72 2.78 4.65
C LEU A 30 4.06 3.66 3.44
N THR A 31 4.96 4.62 3.65
CA THR A 31 5.37 5.57 2.60
C THR A 31 6.56 5.08 1.78
N HIS A 32 7.36 4.15 2.32
CA HIS A 32 8.58 3.66 1.70
C HIS A 32 8.72 2.15 1.88
N LEU A 33 8.94 1.45 0.77
CA LEU A 33 9.31 0.04 0.77
C LEU A 33 10.80 -0.14 1.12
N PRO A 34 11.22 -1.36 1.53
CA PRO A 34 12.63 -1.70 1.70
C PRO A 34 13.48 -1.34 0.48
N ASP A 35 14.76 -1.02 0.69
CA ASP A 35 15.70 -0.56 -0.35
C ASP A 35 15.77 -1.45 -1.59
N TYR A 36 15.52 -2.76 -1.43
CA TYR A 36 15.41 -3.71 -2.53
C TYR A 36 14.40 -3.27 -3.61
N TYR A 37 13.31 -2.60 -3.20
CA TYR A 37 12.23 -2.12 -4.07
C TYR A 37 12.40 -0.66 -4.50
N ARG A 38 13.54 -0.03 -4.24
CA ARG A 38 13.78 1.38 -4.60
C ARG A 38 13.54 1.67 -6.08
N VAL A 39 13.84 0.72 -6.96
CA VAL A 39 13.59 0.87 -8.41
C VAL A 39 12.10 1.05 -8.72
N TRP A 40 11.20 0.44 -7.94
CA TRP A 40 9.76 0.65 -8.06
C TRP A 40 9.32 2.00 -7.47
N LEU A 41 9.84 2.36 -6.29
CA LEU A 41 9.55 3.66 -5.65
C LEU A 41 9.99 4.85 -6.52
N ASP A 42 11.21 4.80 -7.06
CA ASP A 42 11.74 5.85 -7.93
C ASP A 42 10.86 6.03 -9.19
N LEU A 43 10.33 4.93 -9.74
CA LEU A 43 9.39 4.99 -10.86
C LEU A 43 8.07 5.65 -10.44
N ALA A 44 7.47 5.18 -9.34
CA ALA A 44 6.20 5.66 -8.82
C ALA A 44 6.23 7.16 -8.47
N ASN A 45 7.30 7.60 -7.80
CA ASN A 45 7.50 8.99 -7.39
C ASN A 45 7.71 9.95 -8.57
N ASN A 46 8.07 9.44 -9.75
CA ASN A 46 8.36 10.25 -10.94
C ASN A 46 7.35 10.03 -12.09
N LEU A 47 6.20 9.41 -11.81
CA LEU A 47 5.23 9.02 -12.85
C LEU A 47 4.82 10.18 -13.76
N THR A 48 4.44 11.34 -13.19
CA THR A 48 4.00 12.51 -13.96
C THR A 48 5.04 12.91 -15.00
N HIS A 49 6.29 13.12 -14.59
CA HIS A 49 7.38 13.48 -15.48
C HIS A 49 7.70 12.38 -16.51
N LEU A 50 7.65 11.10 -16.12
CA LEU A 50 7.89 9.98 -17.04
C LEU A 50 6.79 9.82 -18.10
N ILE A 51 5.54 10.15 -17.76
CA ILE A 51 4.42 10.16 -18.68
C ILE A 51 4.57 11.33 -19.65
N GLU A 52 4.81 12.54 -19.14
CA GLU A 52 4.98 13.75 -19.94
C GLU A 52 6.15 13.63 -20.93
N SER A 53 7.28 13.08 -20.47
CA SER A 53 8.45 12.84 -21.31
C SER A 53 8.35 11.60 -22.19
N ARG A 54 7.23 10.85 -22.13
CA ARG A 54 6.97 9.59 -22.86
C ARG A 54 8.00 8.49 -22.60
N LYS A 55 8.67 8.52 -21.45
CA LYS A 55 9.73 7.56 -21.06
C LYS A 55 9.25 6.45 -20.14
N LEU A 56 8.01 6.51 -19.62
CA LEU A 56 7.49 5.55 -18.64
C LEU A 56 7.67 4.09 -19.11
N ARG A 57 7.17 3.76 -20.31
CA ARG A 57 7.20 2.38 -20.83
C ARG A 57 8.63 1.87 -21.05
N ASP A 58 9.49 2.71 -21.63
CA ASP A 58 10.91 2.39 -21.86
C ASP A 58 11.64 2.16 -20.53
N ARG A 59 11.30 2.93 -19.50
CA ARG A 59 11.89 2.76 -18.16
C ARG A 59 11.43 1.45 -17.53
N VAL A 60 10.14 1.14 -17.60
CA VAL A 60 9.57 -0.13 -17.10
C VAL A 60 10.20 -1.33 -17.79
N HIS A 61 10.38 -1.28 -19.11
CA HIS A 61 10.96 -2.39 -19.86
C HIS A 61 12.42 -2.71 -19.47
N LYS A 62 13.14 -1.74 -18.92
CA LYS A 62 14.54 -1.89 -18.47
C LYS A 62 14.65 -2.28 -16.98
N MET A 63 13.54 -2.39 -16.25
CA MET A 63 13.58 -2.68 -14.82
C MET A 63 13.86 -4.17 -14.57
N PRO A 64 14.60 -4.51 -13.51
CA PRO A 64 14.77 -5.90 -13.09
C PRO A 64 13.44 -6.47 -12.59
N VAL A 65 13.28 -7.78 -12.75
CA VAL A 65 12.21 -8.52 -12.07
C VAL A 65 12.60 -8.63 -10.60
N LEU A 66 11.79 -8.07 -9.71
CA LEU A 66 11.99 -8.13 -8.26
C LEU A 66 11.09 -9.20 -7.66
N SER A 67 11.61 -9.93 -6.66
CA SER A 67 10.83 -10.90 -5.92
C SER A 67 9.84 -10.19 -4.99
N PRO A 68 8.55 -10.56 -4.96
CA PRO A 68 7.60 -10.02 -3.99
C PRO A 68 7.78 -10.63 -2.58
N HIS A 69 8.53 -11.73 -2.45
CA HIS A 69 8.69 -12.44 -1.17
C HIS A 69 9.49 -11.67 -0.11
N LEU A 70 10.08 -10.52 -0.44
CA LEU A 70 10.75 -9.63 0.51
C LEU A 70 9.82 -8.54 1.05
N LEU A 71 8.55 -8.52 0.62
CA LEU A 71 7.46 -7.79 1.29
C LEU A 71 6.91 -8.71 2.38
N SER A 72 7.35 -8.52 3.62
CA SER A 72 6.74 -9.16 4.78
C SER A 72 5.52 -8.35 5.22
N ASN A 73 4.41 -9.05 5.47
CA ASN A 73 3.30 -8.52 6.26
C ASN A 73 3.69 -8.47 7.74
#